data_AF-A0A3D2RL81-F1
#
_entry.id   AF-A0A3D2RL81-F1
#
_cell.length_a   1.000
_cell.length_b   1.000
_cell.length_c   1.000
_cell.angle_alpha   90.00
_cell.angle_beta   90.00
_cell.angle_gamma   90.00
#
_symmetry.space_group_name_H-M   'P 1'
#
loop_
_entity.id
_entity.type
_entity.pdbx_description
1 polymer ?
#
loop_
_entity_poly.entity_id
_entity_poly.type
_entity_poly.pdbx_seq_one_letter_code
_entity_poly.pdbx_strand_id
1 'polypeptide(L)'
;FFLIGVGATALLTWLRHRLPWWRLHPLGFSIASVGQVQWTMFTLFCAWGIKLIMIRIGGLMLYNRGKPFFIGLTLGHFAAAGLSFFVDVLWFQGDGHSHYF
;
A
#
# COMPACT_ATOMS: atom_id res chain seq x y z
N PHE A 1 -20.19 14.85 -13.52
CA PHE A 1 -19.23 13.96 -12.85
C PHE A 1 -19.27 12.51 -13.35
N PHE A 2 -20.40 11.81 -13.34
CA PHE A 2 -20.48 10.40 -13.76
C PHE A 2 -20.03 10.10 -15.21
N LEU A 3 -20.42 10.93 -16.19
CA LEU A 3 -20.03 10.73 -17.60
C LEU A 3 -18.52 10.84 -17.84
N ILE A 4 -17.84 11.69 -17.09
CA ILE A 4 -16.38 11.84 -17.14
C ILE A 4 -15.70 10.57 -16.60
N GLY A 5 -16.24 9.99 -15.52
CA GLY A 5 -15.76 8.72 -14.97
C GLY A 5 -15.93 7.55 -15.93
N VAL A 6 -17.09 7.45 -16.60
CA VAL A 6 -17.35 6.41 -17.61
C VAL A 6 -16.40 6.57 -18.81
N GLY A 7 -16.24 7.80 -19.31
CA GLY A 7 -15.34 8.09 -20.43
C GLY A 7 -13.87 7.77 -20.12
N ALA A 8 -13.40 8.16 -18.94
CA ALA A 8 -12.03 7.87 -18.50
C ALA A 8 -11.79 6.35 -18.37
N THR A 9 -12.74 5.62 -17.77
CA THR A 9 -12.61 4.16 -17.56
C THR A 9 -12.64 3.39 -18.88
N ALA A 10 -13.51 3.79 -19.82
CA ALA A 10 -13.58 3.20 -21.16
C ALA A 10 -12.30 3.47 -21.97
N LEU A 11 -11.77 4.70 -21.92
CA LEU A 11 -10.53 5.09 -22.60
C LEU A 11 -9.32 4.27 -22.10
N LEU A 12 -9.21 4.09 -20.78
CA LEU A 12 -8.12 3.32 -20.18
C LEU A 12 -8.23 1.83 -20.48
N THR A 13 -9.45 1.28 -20.51
CA THR A 13 -9.70 -0.11 -20.90
C THR A 13 -9.30 -0.33 -22.36
N TRP A 14 -9.58 0.63 -23.23
CA TRP A 14 -9.19 0.58 -24.65
C TRP A 14 -7.68 0.71 -24.85
N LEU A 15 -7.01 1.63 -24.14
CA LEU A 15 -5.55 1.76 -24.16
C LEU A 15 -4.84 0.48 -23.65
N ARG A 16 -5.41 -0.17 -22.62
CA ARG A 16 -4.88 -1.44 -22.08
C ARG A 16 -4.90 -2.56 -23.10
N HIS A 17 -5.92 -2.62 -23.97
CA HIS A 17 -6.02 -3.64 -25.01
C HIS A 17 -5.05 -3.42 -26.17
N ARG A 18 -4.67 -2.17 -26.46
CA ARG A 18 -3.77 -1.81 -27.58
C ARG A 18 -2.27 -1.91 -27.25
N LEU A 19 -1.88 -1.83 -25.97
CA LEU A 19 -0.48 -1.71 -25.56
C LEU A 19 -0.05 -2.78 -24.53
N PRO A 20 0.15 -4.03 -24.96
CA PRO A 20 0.57 -5.12 -24.07
C PRO A 20 2.00 -4.97 -23.48
N TRP A 21 2.81 -4.04 -24.01
CA TRP A 21 4.13 -3.68 -23.47
C TRP A 21 4.04 -2.69 -22.30
N TRP A 22 2.91 -2.02 -22.06
CA TRP A 22 2.83 -1.06 -20.95
C TRP A 22 2.76 -1.81 -19.60
N ARG A 23 3.92 -2.00 -18.95
CA ARG A 23 4.05 -2.60 -17.61
C ARG A 23 3.50 -1.71 -16.47
N LEU A 24 2.94 -0.55 -16.81
CA LEU A 24 2.19 0.33 -15.89
C LEU A 24 0.74 -0.17 -15.85
N HIS A 25 0.48 -1.13 -14.97
CA HIS A 25 -0.83 -1.77 -14.87
C HIS A 25 -1.92 -0.75 -14.44
N PRO A 26 -3.15 -0.81 -14.99
CA PRO A 26 -4.30 0.01 -14.58
C PRO A 26 -4.68 -0.10 -13.09
N LEU A 27 -4.00 -0.97 -12.33
CA LEU A 27 -4.04 -0.98 -10.87
C LEU A 27 -3.64 0.38 -10.29
N GLY A 28 -2.58 1.02 -10.79
CA GLY A 28 -2.20 2.35 -10.31
C GLY A 28 -3.29 3.40 -10.54
N PHE A 29 -4.01 3.32 -11.66
CA PHE A 29 -5.07 4.26 -12.01
C PHE A 29 -6.35 4.01 -11.21
N SER A 30 -6.79 2.75 -11.07
CA SER A 30 -7.97 2.41 -10.27
C SER A 30 -7.74 2.69 -8.78
N ILE A 31 -6.54 2.42 -8.27
CA ILE A 31 -6.21 2.63 -6.86
C ILE A 31 -5.97 4.13 -6.56
N ALA A 32 -5.50 4.94 -7.53
CA ALA A 32 -5.35 6.40 -7.34
C ALA A 32 -6.67 7.14 -7.04
N SER A 33 -7.83 6.53 -7.31
CA SER A 33 -9.14 7.06 -6.93
C SER A 33 -9.48 6.90 -5.44
N VAL A 34 -8.72 6.07 -4.72
CA VAL A 34 -8.89 5.83 -3.29
C VAL A 34 -8.04 6.84 -2.52
N GLY A 35 -8.67 7.71 -1.72
CA GLY A 35 -7.97 8.78 -0.99
C GLY A 35 -6.82 8.28 -0.11
N GLN A 36 -6.96 7.13 0.55
CA GLN A 36 -5.90 6.48 1.33
C GLN A 36 -4.65 6.16 0.52
N VAL A 37 -4.82 5.88 -0.76
CA VAL A 37 -3.70 5.54 -1.63
C VAL A 37 -2.96 6.80 -2.05
N GLN A 38 -3.64 7.94 -2.24
CA GLN A 38 -2.95 9.20 -2.54
C GLN A 38 -1.93 9.56 -1.46
N TRP A 39 -2.27 9.34 -0.19
CA TRP A 39 -1.34 9.51 0.94
C TRP A 39 -0.23 8.44 0.98
N THR A 40 -0.52 7.22 0.54
CA THR A 40 0.43 6.10 0.59
C THR A 40 1.30 5.99 -0.67
N MET A 41 1.02 6.76 -1.74
CA MET A 41 1.71 6.71 -3.04
C MET A 41 3.23 6.85 -2.90
N PHE A 42 3.69 7.75 -2.04
CA PHE A 42 5.12 7.94 -1.76
C PHE A 42 5.76 6.70 -1.13
N THR A 43 5.12 6.14 -0.10
CA THR A 43 5.57 4.90 0.56
C THR A 43 5.57 3.72 -0.42
N LEU A 44 4.59 3.66 -1.32
CA LEU A 44 4.49 2.64 -2.37
C LEU A 44 5.65 2.75 -3.37
N PHE A 45 6.02 3.96 -3.76
CA PHE A 45 7.17 4.21 -4.62
C PHE A 45 8.48 3.82 -3.94
N CYS A 46 8.67 4.18 -2.66
CA CYS A 46 9.82 3.75 -1.86
C CYS A 46 9.90 2.22 -1.72
N ALA A 47 8.78 1.57 -1.40
CA ALA A 47 8.71 0.11 -1.26
C ALA A 47 9.05 -0.60 -2.59
N TRP A 48 8.58 -0.06 -3.71
CA TRP A 48 8.95 -0.55 -5.04
C TRP A 48 10.45 -0.37 -5.31
N GLY A 49 11.02 0.80 -5.00
CA GLY A 49 12.45 1.07 -5.15
C GLY A 49 13.32 0.11 -4.35
N ILE A 50 13.00 -0.09 -3.06
CA ILE A 50 13.69 -1.04 -2.18
C ILE A 50 13.63 -2.46 -2.75
N LYS A 51 12.44 -2.90 -3.18
CA LYS A 51 12.25 -4.22 -3.79
C LYS A 51 13.09 -4.38 -5.07
N LEU A 52 13.15 -3.35 -5.91
CA LEU A 52 13.88 -3.36 -7.17
C LEU A 52 15.39 -3.41 -6.94
N ILE A 53 15.89 -2.66 -5.96
CA ILE A 53 17.29 -2.68 -5.51
C ILE A 53 17.64 -4.08 -4.94
N MET A 54 16.80 -4.64 -4.08
CA MET A 54 17.00 -6.00 -3.53
C MET A 54 17.15 -7.06 -4.63
N ILE A 55 16.30 -7.01 -5.65
CA ILE A 55 16.31 -7.97 -6.76
C ILE A 55 17.52 -7.74 -7.67
N ARG A 56 17.88 -6.47 -7.96
CA ARG A 56 19.01 -6.11 -8.82
C ARG A 56 20.36 -6.45 -8.20
N ILE A 57 20.53 -6.27 -6.88
CA ILE A 57 21.81 -6.49 -6.19
C ILE A 57 21.97 -7.95 -5.77
N GLY A 58 20.90 -8.61 -5.31
CA GLY A 58 21.01 -9.90 -4.61
C GLY A 58 20.36 -11.11 -5.27
N GLY A 59 19.68 -10.94 -6.41
CA GLY A 59 18.95 -12.02 -7.06
C GLY A 59 17.85 -12.66 -6.19
N LEU A 60 17.36 -13.83 -6.61
CA LEU A 60 16.26 -14.53 -5.94
C LEU A 60 16.60 -15.02 -4.52
N MET A 61 17.90 -15.24 -4.26
CA MET A 61 18.39 -15.73 -2.96
C MET A 61 18.32 -14.65 -1.88
N LEU A 62 18.69 -13.39 -2.20
CA LEU A 62 18.57 -12.28 -1.26
C LEU A 62 17.10 -11.90 -1.03
N TYR A 63 16.26 -12.03 -2.06
CA TYR A 63 14.82 -11.87 -1.91
C TYR A 63 14.23 -12.87 -0.90
N ASN A 64 14.59 -14.15 -0.99
CA ASN A 64 14.13 -15.16 -0.03
C ASN A 64 14.68 -14.94 1.38
N ARG A 65 15.90 -14.43 1.54
CA ARG A 65 16.45 -14.05 2.86
C ARG A 65 15.84 -12.78 3.45
N GLY A 66 15.36 -11.86 2.62
CA GLY A 66 14.68 -10.64 3.06
C GLY A 66 13.21 -10.83 3.46
N LYS A 67 12.56 -11.92 3.01
CA LYS A 67 11.18 -12.28 3.42
C LYS A 67 10.93 -12.20 4.93
N PRO A 68 11.72 -12.85 5.80
CA PRO A 68 11.49 -12.78 7.25
C PRO A 68 11.58 -11.36 7.81
N PHE A 69 12.40 -10.48 7.24
CA PHE A 69 12.47 -9.08 7.67
C PHE A 69 11.16 -8.33 7.43
N PHE A 70 10.59 -8.43 6.23
CA PHE A 70 9.30 -7.78 5.93
C PHE A 70 8.15 -8.35 6.75
N ILE A 71 8.14 -9.67 6.95
CA ILE A 71 7.15 -10.33 7.82
C ILE A 71 7.30 -9.82 9.26
N GLY A 72 8.53 -9.73 9.76
CA GLY A 72 8.83 -9.17 11.09
C GLY A 72 8.42 -7.71 11.24
N LEU A 73 8.60 -6.88 10.21
CA LEU A 73 8.18 -5.49 10.19
C LEU A 73 6.65 -5.36 10.30
N THR A 74 5.91 -6.15 9.51
CA THR A 74 4.45 -6.19 9.56
C THR A 74 3.95 -6.71 10.90
N LEU A 75 4.54 -7.80 11.40
CA LEU A 75 4.20 -8.37 12.70
C LEU A 75 4.46 -7.37 13.83
N GLY A 76 5.58 -6.66 13.79
CA GLY A 76 5.94 -5.62 14.75
C GLY A 76 4.95 -4.45 14.75
N HIS A 77 4.46 -4.03 13.58
CA HIS A 77 3.43 -2.99 13.50
C HIS A 77 2.12 -3.42 14.18
N PHE A 78 1.65 -4.63 13.91
CA PHE A 78 0.44 -5.17 14.55
C PHE A 78 0.64 -5.43 16.05
N ALA A 79 1.81 -5.92 16.45
CA ALA A 79 2.14 -6.14 17.84
C ALA A 79 2.20 -4.81 18.63
N ALA A 80 2.81 -3.77 18.06
CA ALA A 80 2.84 -2.44 18.65
C ALA A 80 1.45 -1.83 18.75
N ALA A 81 0.62 -1.94 17.70
CA ALA A 81 -0.78 -1.50 17.75
C ALA A 81 -1.58 -2.24 18.83
N GLY A 82 -1.43 -3.57 18.90
CA GLY A 82 -2.05 -4.40 19.94
C GLY A 82 -1.58 -4.00 21.34
N LEU A 83 -0.27 -3.78 21.52
CA LEU A 83 0.29 -3.31 22.79
C LEU A 83 -0.28 -1.95 23.18
N SER A 84 -0.42 -1.01 22.23
CA SER A 84 -1.07 0.27 22.48
C SER A 84 -2.50 0.11 22.94
N PHE A 85 -3.28 -0.81 22.33
CA PHE A 85 -4.63 -1.12 22.82
C PHE A 85 -4.64 -1.73 24.22
N PHE A 86 -3.70 -2.63 24.54
CA PHE A 86 -3.58 -3.19 25.88
C PHE A 86 -3.23 -2.13 26.93
N VAL A 87 -2.31 -1.22 26.59
CA VAL A 87 -1.93 -0.09 27.46
C VAL A 87 -3.12 0.86 27.64
N ASP A 88 -3.86 1.15 26.58
CA ASP A 88 -5.07 1.99 26.62
C ASP A 88 -6.12 1.41 27.56
N VAL A 89 -6.40 0.10 27.46
CA VAL A 89 -7.35 -0.60 28.35
C VAL A 89 -6.88 -0.66 29.81
N LEU A 90 -5.58 -0.78 30.06
CA LEU A 90 -5.04 -0.88 31.42
C LEU A 90 -4.92 0.48 32.10
N TRP A 91 -4.59 1.53 31.35
CA TRP A 91 -4.24 2.84 31.90
C TRP A 91 -5.34 3.89 31.75
N PHE A 92 -6.19 3.79 30.71
CA PHE A 92 -7.31 4.69 30.44
C PHE A 92 -8.64 3.93 30.52
N GLN A 93 -9.01 3.48 31.73
CA GLN A 93 -10.34 2.90 31.98
C GLN A 93 -11.39 4.01 32.13
N GLY A 94 -12.00 4.44 31.03
CA GLY A 94 -13.29 5.13 31.07
C GLY A 94 -13.40 6.51 30.44
N ASP A 95 -12.31 7.16 30.04
CA ASP A 95 -12.40 8.35 29.18
C ASP A 95 -12.33 7.92 27.72
N GLY A 96 -13.50 7.67 27.13
CA GLY A 96 -13.63 7.45 25.71
C GLY A 96 -13.09 8.66 24.97
N HIS A 97 -11.97 8.51 24.27
CA HIS A 97 -11.52 9.52 23.33
C HIS A 97 -12.59 9.68 22.26
N SER A 98 -13.38 10.75 22.36
CA SER A 98 -14.27 11.18 21.29
C SER A 98 -13.38 11.51 20.08
N HIS A 99 -13.29 10.59 19.14
CA HIS A 99 -12.67 10.83 17.85
C HIS A 99 -13.57 11.78 17.05
N TYR A 100 -13.47 13.08 17.34
CA TYR A 100 -13.93 14.11 16.42
C TYR A 100 -12.94 14.18 15.26
N PHE A 101 -13.39 13.60 14.14
CA PHE A 101 -13.03 13.83 12.73
C PHE A 101 -11.56 14.02 12.36
#